data_AF-A0A7J4S0U1-F1
#
_entry.id   AF-A0A7J4S0U1-F1
#
_cell.length_a   1.000
_cell.length_b   1.000
_cell.length_c   1.000
_cell.angle_alpha   90.00
_cell.angle_beta   90.00
_cell.angle_gamma   90.00
#
_symmetry.space_group_name_H-M   'P 1'
#
loop_
_entity.id
_entity.type
_entity.pdbx_description
1 polymer ?
#
loop_
_entity_poly.entity_id
_entity_poly.type
_entity_poly.pdbx_seq_one_letter_code
_entity_poly.pdbx_strand_id
1 'polypeptide(L)'
;MQAIARFEGVVADVLNKLVSLGYFQTRSEAIRASVLAFGKEYGLLRVPRETGEAAAVKAMKLHREIMSGKRKTVPLKQALIRAGIE
;
A
#
# COMPACT_ATOMS: atom_id res chain seq x y z
N MET A 1 6.16 -12.46 -18.21
CA MET A 1 5.41 -11.82 -19.32
C MET A 1 5.92 -10.39 -19.46
N GLN A 2 6.33 -9.95 -20.65
CA GLN A 2 6.72 -8.56 -20.91
C GLN A 2 5.62 -7.90 -21.77
N ALA A 3 5.21 -6.69 -21.39
CA ALA A 3 4.27 -5.88 -22.17
C ALA A 3 5.04 -4.78 -22.90
N ILE A 4 4.81 -4.66 -24.21
CA ILE A 4 5.40 -3.62 -25.06
C ILE A 4 4.31 -2.58 -25.33
N ALA A 5 4.58 -1.33 -24.99
CA ALA A 5 3.68 -0.20 -25.25
C ALA A 5 4.42 0.88 -26.02
N ARG A 6 3.77 1.43 -27.05
CA ARG A 6 4.26 2.58 -27.82
C ARG A 6 3.51 3.83 -27.36
N PHE A 7 4.25 4.88 -27.04
CA PHE A 7 3.70 6.17 -26.64
C PHE A 7 4.15 7.23 -27.65
N GLU A 8 3.21 8.06 -28.08
CA GLU A 8 3.43 9.14 -29.05
C GLU A 8 2.74 10.42 -28.56
N GLY A 9 3.17 11.57 -29.10
CA GLY A 9 2.63 12.88 -28.74
C GLY A 9 2.83 13.25 -27.27
N VAL A 10 1.86 13.97 -26.71
CA VAL A 10 1.92 14.56 -25.35
C VAL A 10 2.28 13.53 -24.27
N VAL A 11 1.83 12.28 -24.40
CA VAL A 11 2.14 11.23 -23.42
C VAL A 11 3.62 10.88 -23.41
N ALA A 12 4.25 10.83 -24.60
CA ALA A 12 5.68 10.62 -24.72
C ALA A 12 6.47 11.82 -24.15
N ASP A 13 5.99 13.04 -24.38
CA ASP A 13 6.61 14.26 -23.88
C ASP A 13 6.60 14.33 -22.35
N VAL A 14 5.46 13.97 -21.73
CA VAL A 14 5.35 13.90 -20.27
C VAL A 14 6.28 12.84 -19.70
N LEU A 15 6.33 11.63 -20.29
CA LEU A 15 7.24 10.57 -19.85
C LEU A 15 8.71 11.01 -19.94
N ASN A 16 9.09 11.69 -21.01
CA ASN A 16 10.44 12.23 -21.17
C ASN A 16 10.73 13.31 -20.12
N LYS A 17 9.76 14.21 -19.87
CA LYS A 17 9.90 15.28 -18.88
C LYS A 17 10.09 14.75 -17.46
N LEU A 18 9.29 13.74 -17.09
CA LEU A 18 9.37 13.07 -15.79
C LEU A 18 10.75 12.49 -15.51
N VAL A 19 11.38 11.89 -16.52
CA VAL A 19 12.77 11.39 -16.42
C VAL A 19 13.77 12.54 -16.38
N SER A 20 13.61 13.56 -17.24
CA SER A 20 14.52 14.71 -17.30
C SER A 20 14.57 15.52 -16.00
N LEU A 21 13.46 15.57 -15.27
CA LEU A 21 13.35 16.26 -13.98
C LEU A 21 13.81 15.39 -12.80
N GLY A 22 14.18 14.13 -13.05
CA GLY A 22 14.68 13.22 -12.03
C GLY A 22 13.60 12.59 -11.13
N TYR A 23 12.31 12.74 -11.47
CA TYR A 23 11.23 12.06 -10.72
C TYR A 23 11.29 10.54 -10.88
N PHE A 24 11.76 10.06 -12.03
CA PHE A 24 12.00 8.64 -12.30
C PHE A 24 13.33 8.47 -13.03
N GLN A 25 14.01 7.34 -12.83
CA GLN A 25 15.27 7.04 -13.50
C GLN A 25 15.06 6.63 -14.97
N THR A 26 13.92 6.00 -15.27
CA THR A 26 13.61 5.52 -16.62
C THR A 26 12.14 5.70 -16.98
N ARG A 27 11.84 5.77 -18.29
CA ARG A 27 10.45 5.80 -18.78
C ARG A 27 9.66 4.56 -18.33
N SER A 28 10.30 3.40 -18.34
CA SER A 28 9.69 2.15 -17.90
C SER A 28 9.32 2.17 -16.42
N GLU A 29 10.10 2.85 -15.58
CA GLU A 29 9.78 3.05 -14.17
C GLU A 29 8.57 3.95 -13.99
N ALA A 30 8.54 5.10 -14.69
CA ALA A 30 7.39 6.00 -14.69
C ALA A 30 6.09 5.29 -15.11
N ILE A 31 6.15 4.47 -16.17
CA ILE A 31 5.00 3.66 -16.64
C ILE A 31 4.57 2.63 -15.59
N ARG A 32 5.51 1.92 -14.96
CA ARG A 32 5.14 0.97 -13.89
C ARG A 32 4.48 1.69 -12.71
N ALA A 33 5.01 2.84 -12.31
CA ALA A 33 4.44 3.63 -11.23
C ALA A 33 3.03 4.14 -11.58
N SER A 34 2.80 4.60 -12.81
CA SER A 34 1.48 5.05 -13.25
C SER A 34 0.47 3.90 -13.26
N VAL A 35 0.81 2.74 -13.82
CA VAL A 35 -0.09 1.57 -13.86
C VAL A 35 -0.44 1.10 -12.45
N LEU A 36 0.51 1.11 -11.51
CA LEU A 36 0.24 0.79 -10.11
C LEU A 36 -0.69 1.82 -9.44
N ALA A 37 -0.48 3.10 -9.71
CA ALA A 37 -1.33 4.18 -9.20
C ALA A 37 -2.76 4.06 -9.73
N PHE A 38 -2.92 3.86 -11.04
CA PHE A 38 -4.21 3.62 -11.69
C PHE A 38 -4.89 2.36 -11.15
N GLY A 39 -4.15 1.26 -10.99
CA GLY A 39 -4.69 0.04 -10.40
C GLY A 39 -5.20 0.25 -8.98
N LYS A 40 -4.55 1.11 -8.19
CA LYS A 40 -5.02 1.49 -6.85
C LYS A 40 -6.27 2.37 -6.92
N GLU A 41 -6.27 3.40 -7.77
CA GLU A 41 -7.36 4.35 -7.95
C GLU A 41 -8.67 3.65 -8.31
N TYR A 42 -8.62 2.67 -9.22
CA TYR A 42 -9.78 1.91 -9.66
C TYR A 42 -10.04 0.64 -8.83
N GLY A 43 -9.33 0.43 -7.73
CA GLY A 43 -9.51 -0.73 -6.86
C GLY A 43 -9.11 -2.09 -7.49
N LEU A 44 -8.39 -2.08 -8.60
CA LEU A 44 -7.90 -3.27 -9.31
C LEU A 44 -6.70 -3.92 -8.60
N LEU A 45 -5.93 -3.10 -7.86
CA LEU A 45 -4.84 -3.57 -7.01
C LEU A 45 -5.24 -3.42 -5.56
N ARG A 46 -5.51 -4.56 -4.92
CA ARG A 46 -5.61 -4.66 -3.46
C ARG A 46 -4.22 -4.47 -2.87
N VAL A 47 -3.82 -3.23 -2.60
CA VAL A 47 -2.63 -2.95 -1.80
C VAL A 47 -2.87 -3.56 -0.41
N PRO A 48 -2.03 -4.49 0.09
CA PRO A 48 -2.28 -5.19 1.35
C PRO A 48 -2.34 -4.32 2.60
N ARG A 49 -2.18 -3.00 2.48
CA ARG A 49 -2.07 -2.14 3.65
C ARG A 49 -3.40 -1.97 4.37
N GLU A 50 -4.55 -1.88 3.71
CA GLU A 50 -5.83 -1.64 4.39
C GLU A 50 -7.03 -2.14 3.56
N THR A 51 -7.12 -3.43 3.29
CA THR A 51 -8.46 -4.01 3.08
C THR A 51 -9.04 -4.34 4.46
N GLY A 52 -10.34 -4.05 4.66
CA GLY A 52 -11.05 -4.49 5.87
C GLY A 52 -10.91 -6.00 6.11
N GLU A 53 -10.71 -6.77 5.03
CA GLU A 53 -10.37 -8.19 5.07
C GLU A 53 -9.02 -8.47 5.77
N ALA A 54 -7.94 -7.74 5.45
CA ALA A 54 -6.64 -7.93 6.10
C ALA A 54 -6.68 -7.52 7.59
N ALA A 55 -7.41 -6.45 7.90
CA ALA A 55 -7.69 -6.05 9.28
C ALA A 55 -8.51 -7.13 10.02
N ALA A 56 -9.53 -7.70 9.38
CA ALA A 56 -10.33 -8.78 9.94
C ALA A 56 -9.51 -10.07 10.18
N VAL A 57 -8.67 -10.46 9.23
CA VAL A 57 -7.75 -11.62 9.38
C VAL A 57 -6.79 -11.40 10.55
N LYS A 58 -6.23 -10.20 10.67
CA LYS A 58 -5.33 -9.84 11.77
C LYS A 58 -6.07 -9.80 13.12
N ALA A 59 -7.28 -9.25 13.14
CA ALA A 59 -8.14 -9.25 14.33
C ALA A 59 -8.51 -10.67 14.77
N MET A 60 -8.87 -11.56 13.84
CA MET A 60 -9.14 -12.97 14.14
C MET A 60 -7.90 -13.69 14.68
N LYS A 61 -6.72 -13.43 14.13
CA LYS A 61 -5.45 -13.99 14.64
C LYS A 61 -5.17 -13.51 16.07
N LEU A 62 -5.30 -12.21 16.32
CA LEU A 62 -5.13 -11.61 17.65
C LEU A 62 -6.13 -12.19 18.65
N HIS A 63 -7.39 -12.37 18.26
CA HIS A 63 -8.41 -12.97 19.10
C HIS A 63 -8.04 -14.41 19.50
N ARG A 64 -7.58 -15.24 18.56
CA ARG A 64 -7.08 -16.60 18.89
C ARG A 64 -5.87 -16.58 19.83
N GLU A 65 -4.95 -15.63 19.65
CA GLU A 65 -3.78 -15.50 20.52
C GLU A 65 -4.16 -15.06 21.95
N ILE A 66 -5.19 -14.23 22.10
CA ILE A 66 -5.77 -13.87 23.40
C ILE A 66 -6.45 -15.09 24.04
N MET A 67 -7.30 -15.80 23.29
CA MET A 67 -8.02 -16.98 23.78
C MET A 67 -7.09 -18.14 24.17
N SER A 68 -5.97 -18.29 23.46
CA SER A 68 -4.92 -19.28 23.80
C SER A 68 -4.00 -18.86 24.94
N GLY A 69 -4.23 -17.69 25.56
CA GLY A 69 -3.43 -17.19 26.68
C GLY A 69 -2.04 -16.69 26.29
N LYS A 70 -1.70 -16.65 25.00
CA LYS A 70 -0.40 -16.14 24.51
C LYS A 70 -0.25 -14.63 24.68
N ARG A 71 -1.36 -13.91 24.89
CA ARG A 71 -1.37 -12.46 25.13
C ARG A 71 -2.04 -12.14 26.44
N LYS A 72 -1.48 -11.17 27.18
CA LYS A 72 -2.10 -10.58 28.36
C LYS A 72 -3.03 -9.46 27.92
N THR A 73 -4.29 -9.54 28.33
CA THR A 73 -5.23 -8.43 28.25
C THR A 73 -4.93 -7.46 29.38
N VAL A 74 -5.03 -6.16 29.11
CA VAL A 74 -4.85 -5.10 30.12
C VAL A 74 -6.05 -4.16 30.08
N PRO A 75 -6.41 -3.54 31.21
CA PRO A 75 -7.48 -2.53 31.24
C PRO A 75 -7.16 -1.35 30.31
N LEU A 76 -8.21 -0.78 29.70
CA LEU A 76 -8.09 0.28 28.70
C LEU A 76 -7.24 1.47 29.19
N LYS A 77 -7.51 1.96 30.41
CA LYS A 77 -6.74 3.06 31.01
C LYS A 77 -5.23 2.77 31.07
N GLN A 78 -4.86 1.54 31.40
CA GLN A 78 -3.45 1.14 31.47
C GLN A 78 -2.83 0.96 30.08
N ALA A 79 -3.63 0.54 29.09
CA ALA A 79 -3.19 0.48 27.70
C ALA A 79 -2.91 1.88 27.12
N LEU A 80 -3.80 2.85 27.40
CA LEU A 80 -3.68 4.23 26.93
C LEU A 80 -2.42 4.91 27.48
N ILE A 81 -2.16 4.76 28.79
CA ILE A 81 -0.93 5.26 29.43
C ILE A 81 0.32 4.63 28.79
N ARG A 82 0.33 3.32 28.54
CA ARG A 82 1.47 2.63 27.90
C ARG A 82 1.69 3.05 26.44
N ALA A 83 0.64 3.49 25.77
CA ALA A 83 0.70 3.96 24.39
C ALA A 83 1.05 5.45 24.27
N GLY A 84 1.12 6.18 25.40
CA GLY A 84 1.41 7.62 25.42
C GLY A 84 0.26 8.48 24.85
N ILE A 85 -0.98 7.99 24.95
CA ILE A 85 -2.18 8.68 24.45
C ILE A 85 -2.88 9.47 25.58
N GLU A 86 -2.68 9.05 26.83
CA GLU A 86 -3.07 9.72 28.08
C GLU A 86 -1.88 9.75 29.05
#